data_AF-A0A5D0HJL6-F1
#
_entry.id   AF-A0A5D0HJL6-F1
#
_cell.length_a   1.000
_cell.length_b   1.000
_cell.length_c   1.000
_cell.angle_alpha   90.00
_cell.angle_beta   90.00
_cell.angle_gamma   90.00
#
_symmetry.space_group_name_H-M   'P 1'
#
loop_
_entity.id
_entity.type
_entity.pdbx_description
1 polymer ?
#
loop_
_entity_poly.entity_id
_entity_poly.type
_entity_poly.pdbx_seq_one_letter_code
_entity_poly.pdbx_strand_id
1 'polypeptide(L)' 'RYMENHFDKRLDPTKLVEGSKSVVSLLLNYFPEETQTDSTLKLSKYAYGTDYHFVIKDKLKALLHFIHDEIG' A
#
# COMPACT_ATOMS: atom_id res chain seq x y z
N ARG A 1 10.07 8.97 -18.05
CA ARG A 1 9.46 10.31 -17.89
C ARG A 1 8.00 10.31 -17.38
N TYR A 2 7.39 9.19 -16.94
CA TYR A 2 6.03 9.23 -16.37
C TYR A 2 5.98 9.93 -15.00
N MET A 3 6.84 9.53 -14.07
CA MET A 3 6.88 10.08 -12.70
C MET A 3 7.36 11.54 -12.65
N GLU A 4 8.21 11.93 -13.59
CA GLU A 4 8.72 13.30 -13.73
C GLU A 4 7.62 14.24 -14.25
N ASN A 5 6.80 13.77 -15.18
CA ASN A 5 5.72 14.57 -15.79
C ASN A 5 4.51 14.77 -14.86
N HIS A 6 4.46 14.11 -13.69
CA HIS A 6 3.35 14.17 -12.75
C HIS A 6 3.78 14.69 -11.37
N PHE A 7 4.75 15.61 -11.32
CA PHE A 7 5.28 16.18 -10.08
C PHE A 7 4.19 16.71 -9.14
N ASP A 8 3.32 17.56 -9.68
CA ASP A 8 2.23 18.20 -8.93
C ASP A 8 1.28 17.21 -8.27
N LYS A 9 0.88 16.15 -8.99
CA LYS A 9 -0.01 15.10 -8.47
C LYS A 9 0.63 14.27 -7.34
N ARG A 10 1.96 14.33 -7.18
CA ARG A 10 2.68 13.61 -6.12
C ARG A 10 2.79 14.41 -4.83
N LEU A 11 2.61 15.72 -4.89
CA LEU A 11 2.72 16.62 -3.73
C LEU A 11 1.38 17.16 -3.26
N ASP A 12 0.44 17.32 -4.18
CA ASP A 12 -0.88 17.86 -3.88
C ASP A 12 -1.96 16.78 -4.07
N PRO A 13 -2.49 16.18 -2.98
CA PRO A 13 -3.50 15.14 -3.07
C PRO A 13 -4.81 15.66 -3.68
N THR A 14 -5.07 16.97 -3.64
CA THR A 14 -6.29 17.55 -4.23
C THR A 14 -6.30 17.46 -5.76
N LYS A 15 -5.12 17.31 -6.38
CA LYS A 15 -4.96 17.07 -7.83
C LYS A 15 -5.18 15.61 -8.23
N LEU A 16 -5.25 14.70 -7.25
CA LEU A 16 -5.61 13.29 -7.46
C LEU A 16 -7.09 13.04 -7.15
N VAL A 17 -7.58 13.58 -6.04
CA VAL A 17 -8.98 13.50 -5.62
C VAL A 17 -9.42 14.89 -5.17
N GLU A 18 -10.30 15.52 -5.96
CA GLU A 18 -10.78 16.87 -5.67
C GLU A 18 -11.42 16.94 -4.28
N GLY A 19 -11.10 18.02 -3.55
CA GLY A 19 -11.66 18.26 -2.21
C GLY A 19 -11.01 17.46 -1.07
N SER A 20 -9.99 16.63 -1.34
CA SER A 20 -9.29 15.87 -0.29
C SER A 20 -8.77 16.79 0.84
N LYS A 21 -9.06 16.45 2.10
CA LYS A 21 -8.70 17.26 3.28
C LYS A 21 -7.58 16.67 4.13
N SER A 22 -7.37 15.36 4.06
CA SER A 22 -6.39 14.65 4.87
C SER A 22 -5.89 13.41 4.11
N VAL A 23 -4.75 12.87 4.56
CA VAL A 23 -4.18 11.61 4.10
C VAL A 23 -3.98 10.72 5.32
N VAL A 24 -4.41 9.47 5.23
CA VAL A 24 -4.17 8.45 6.26
C VAL A 24 -3.08 7.51 5.75
N SER A 25 -1.92 7.53 6.40
CA SER A 25 -0.79 6.65 6.08
C SER A 25 -0.79 5.43 6.99
N LEU A 26 -0.74 4.23 6.39
CA LEU A 26 -0.77 2.96 7.10
C LEU A 26 0.54 2.21 6.87
N LEU A 27 1.00 1.48 7.89
CA LEU A 27 2.13 0.57 7.80
C LEU A 27 1.68 -0.83 8.19
N LEU A 28 2.19 -1.83 7.47
CA LEU A 28 1.96 -3.23 7.78
C LEU A 28 3.31 -3.94 7.89
N ASN A 29 3.50 -4.69 8.97
CA ASN A 29 4.67 -5.54 9.11
C ASN A 29 4.56 -6.71 8.13
N TYR A 30 5.60 -6.92 7.33
CA TYR A 30 5.72 -8.03 6.39
C TYR A 30 6.88 -8.97 6.74
N PHE A 31 7.45 -8.86 7.95
CA PHE A 31 8.51 -9.74 8.37
C PHE A 31 8.01 -11.20 8.32
N PRO A 32 8.64 -12.05 7.51
CA PRO A 32 8.11 -13.39 7.28
C PRO A 32 8.34 -14.27 8.50
N GLU A 33 7.35 -15.08 8.84
CA GLU A 33 7.47 -16.11 9.88
C GLU A 33 8.37 -17.26 9.42
N GLU A 34 8.30 -17.59 8.13
CA GLU A 34 9.13 -18.62 7.50
C GLU A 34 10.37 -18.02 6.84
N THR A 35 11.51 -18.68 7.03
CA THR A 35 12.78 -18.29 6.40
C THR A 35 13.11 -19.19 5.22
N GLN A 36 13.84 -18.65 4.25
CA GLN A 36 14.38 -19.47 3.15
C GLN A 36 15.33 -20.54 3.71
N THR A 37 15.35 -21.69 3.04
CA THR A 37 16.34 -22.74 3.31
C THR A 37 17.75 -22.21 3.07
N ASP A 38 18.69 -22.64 3.90
CA ASP A 38 20.09 -22.30 3.70
C ASP A 38 20.62 -22.85 2.37
N SER A 39 21.67 -22.21 1.84
CA SER A 39 22.33 -22.58 0.58
C SER A 39 21.51 -22.38 -0.71
N THR A 40 20.45 -21.55 -0.68
CA THR A 40 19.72 -21.12 -1.89
C THR A 40 19.99 -19.67 -2.27
N LEU A 41 19.49 -19.24 -3.44
CA LEU A 41 19.45 -17.83 -3.82
C LEU A 41 18.56 -17.05 -2.87
N LYS A 42 18.98 -15.82 -2.56
CA LYS A 42 18.25 -14.92 -1.65
C LYS A 42 17.19 -14.13 -2.42
N LEU A 43 15.98 -14.09 -1.88
CA LEU A 43 14.94 -13.17 -2.32
C LEU A 43 14.76 -12.06 -1.29
N SER A 44 14.36 -10.87 -1.71
CA SER A 44 13.96 -9.82 -0.77
C SER A 44 12.69 -10.21 -0.01
N LYS A 45 12.64 -9.96 1.29
CA LYS A 45 11.50 -10.34 2.16
C LYS A 45 10.14 -9.79 1.71
N TYR A 46 10.11 -8.62 1.07
CA TYR A 46 8.86 -8.03 0.54
C TYR A 46 8.23 -8.84 -0.60
N ALA A 47 9.00 -9.75 -1.22
CA ALA A 47 8.55 -10.60 -2.31
C ALA A 47 8.22 -12.03 -1.83
N TYR A 48 8.14 -12.25 -0.51
CA TYR A 48 7.78 -13.55 0.05
C TYR A 48 6.26 -13.73 0.01
N GLY A 49 5.81 -14.93 -0.33
CA GLY A 49 4.38 -15.27 -0.31
C GLY A 49 3.58 -14.57 -1.41
N THR A 50 2.40 -14.08 -1.04
CA THR A 50 1.47 -13.42 -1.98
C THR A 50 1.92 -11.98 -2.26
N ASP A 51 1.80 -11.53 -3.50
CA ASP A 51 2.08 -10.13 -3.87
C ASP A 51 1.32 -9.15 -2.96
N TYR A 52 2.09 -8.36 -2.22
CA TYR A 52 1.57 -7.46 -1.20
C TYR A 52 0.58 -6.43 -1.77
N HIS A 53 0.65 -6.10 -3.07
CA HIS A 53 -0.29 -5.17 -3.67
C HIS A 53 -1.73 -5.67 -3.59
N PHE A 54 -1.97 -6.99 -3.73
CA PHE A 54 -3.29 -7.57 -3.56
C PHE A 54 -3.73 -7.53 -2.09
N VAL A 55 -2.84 -7.97 -1.20
CA VAL A 55 -3.10 -8.02 0.25
C VAL A 55 -3.45 -6.63 0.81
N ILE A 56 -2.65 -5.61 0.46
CA ILE A 56 -2.88 -4.23 0.92
C ILE A 56 -4.17 -3.68 0.31
N LYS A 57 -4.41 -3.89 -0.99
CA LYS A 57 -5.61 -3.37 -1.66
C LYS A 57 -6.90 -3.90 -1.02
N ASP A 58 -6.95 -5.19 -0.68
CA ASP A 58 -8.12 -5.78 -0.05
C ASP A 58 -8.32 -5.26 1.39
N LYS A 59 -7.23 -5.08 2.15
CA LYS A 59 -7.29 -4.45 3.48
C LYS A 59 -7.76 -3.00 3.43
N LEU A 60 -7.31 -2.22 2.45
CA LEU A 60 -7.73 -0.83 2.26
C LEU A 60 -9.22 -0.73 1.89
N LYS A 61 -9.73 -1.65 1.06
CA LYS A 61 -11.18 -1.73 0.77
C LYS A 61 -12.00 -2.05 2.01
N ALA A 62 -11.54 -3.00 2.83
CA ALA A 62 -12.22 -3.35 4.07
C ALA A 62 -12.23 -2.16 5.05
N LEU A 63 -11.12 -1.44 5.19
CA LEU A 63 -11.05 -0.22 6.00
C LEU A 63 -11.98 0.88 5.47
N LEU A 64 -12.01 1.09 4.15
CA LEU A 64 -12.91 2.07 3.54
C LEU A 64 -14.38 1.72 3.81
N HIS A 65 -14.76 0.45 3.67
CA HIS A 65 -16.11 -0.01 3.97
C HIS A 65 -16.46 0.22 5.44
N PHE A 66 -15.57 -0.17 6.36
CA PHE A 66 -15.76 0.09 7.79
C PHE A 66 -15.96 1.58 8.09
N ILE A 67 -15.14 2.47 7.51
CA ILE A 67 -15.29 3.92 7.71
C ILE A 67 -16.64 4.41 7.17
N HIS A 68 -17.07 3.90 6.01
CA HIS A 68 -18.35 4.26 5.41
C HIS A 68 -19.54 3.80 6.26
N ASP A 69 -19.48 2.57 6.80
CA ASP A 69 -20.53 2.02 7.66
C ASP A 69 -20.68 2.81 8.97
N GLU A 70 -19.56 3.26 9.55
CA GLU A 70 -19.55 3.97 10.83
C GLU A 70 -19.80 5.48 10.72
N ILE A 71 -19.49 6.10 9.57
CA ILE A 71 -19.49 7.57 9.42
C ILE A 71 -20.41 8.07 8.29
N GLY A 72 -20.72 7.25 7.28
CA GLY A 72 -21.50 7.60 6.08
C GLY A 72 -20.66 7.96 4.87
#